data_AF-A0A0J6Y2M8-F1
#
_entry.id   AF-A0A0J6Y2M8-F1
#
_cell.length_a   1.000
_cell.length_b   1.000
_cell.length_c   1.000
_cell.angle_alpha   90.00
_cell.angle_beta   90.00
_cell.angle_gamma   90.00
#
_symmetry.space_group_name_H-M   'P 1'
#
loop_
_entity.id
_entity.type
_entity.pdbx_description
1 polymer ?
#
loop_
_entity_poly.entity_id
_entity_poly.type
_entity_poly.pdbx_seq_one_letter_code
_entity_poly.pdbx_strand_id
1 'polypeptide(L)'
;MEEEVVAILKSRDIPFKYEDIRTALEDPGTRDWVRKHLGDDTLLSREELTLYSKIEASAGLDAIVQGSEFSGTRPVLDDEIKTATESLKASTSATESQTEALRLQCRELKSQIREAEQVEQQCSKSASRLSTGHTAERQQTDLAIEDLIHDFEEKLQAAQKTLSTDQNNLISTTSSLLREHDVVLRNMEKVAANSQSVEESSLLKKRVSDLCALLARYIAEEISCRLDRVFLETVESAKDSEDDDPHVLEKLESVDAEINSLYPEISILSDMAARQQFHSPILRVLEEWQERSQLGVEEQLQHVLETIIQLTESTDSITEKLKTRQAHQSALNSLASTYQDESPQAPKSKAREQAIIKI
;
A
#
# COMPACT_ATOMS: atom_id res chain seq x y z
N MET A 1 -70.95 47.46 92.45
CA MET A 1 -71.90 46.55 93.15
C MET A 1 -73.25 46.52 92.44
N GLU A 2 -73.92 47.64 92.19
CA GLU A 2 -75.17 47.65 91.40
C GLU A 2 -74.98 47.10 89.97
N GLU A 3 -73.90 47.51 89.28
CA GLU A 3 -73.60 47.04 87.93
C GLU A 3 -73.18 45.57 87.85
N GLU A 4 -72.60 45.03 88.90
CA GLU A 4 -72.08 43.65 88.96
C GLU A 4 -73.23 42.64 89.17
N VAL A 5 -74.18 42.99 90.04
CA VAL A 5 -75.42 42.21 90.25
C VAL A 5 -76.30 42.24 89.01
N VAL A 6 -76.40 43.40 88.35
CA VAL A 6 -77.14 43.58 87.09
C VAL A 6 -76.48 42.81 85.94
N ALA A 7 -75.13 42.74 85.89
CA ALA A 7 -74.40 41.96 84.91
C ALA A 7 -74.57 40.44 85.10
N ILE A 8 -74.54 39.96 86.35
CA ILE A 8 -74.78 38.53 86.67
C ILE A 8 -76.23 38.14 86.31
N LEU A 9 -77.22 38.98 86.62
CA LEU A 9 -78.63 38.72 86.28
C LEU A 9 -78.90 38.79 84.77
N LYS A 10 -78.25 39.71 84.03
CA LYS A 10 -78.31 39.76 82.56
C LYS A 10 -77.63 38.57 81.88
N SER A 11 -76.52 38.08 82.42
CA SER A 11 -75.80 36.93 81.84
C SER A 11 -76.60 35.62 81.88
N ARG A 12 -77.63 35.56 82.75
CA ARG A 12 -78.45 34.38 83.04
C ARG A 12 -79.93 34.52 82.65
N ASP A 13 -80.29 35.60 81.95
CA ASP A 13 -81.61 35.86 81.36
C ASP A 13 -82.80 35.83 82.35
N ILE A 14 -82.57 36.35 83.56
CA ILE A 14 -83.61 36.49 84.59
C ILE A 14 -84.26 37.87 84.44
N PRO A 15 -85.59 38.00 84.27
CA PRO A 15 -86.24 39.30 84.08
C PRO A 15 -86.22 40.11 85.38
N PHE A 16 -85.56 41.28 85.37
CA PHE A 16 -85.51 42.18 86.52
C PHE A 16 -85.88 43.62 86.16
N LYS A 17 -86.47 44.34 87.13
CA LYS A 17 -86.74 45.79 87.04
C LYS A 17 -85.65 46.55 87.80
N TYR A 18 -84.97 47.47 87.12
CA TYR A 18 -83.77 48.16 87.62
C TYR A 18 -84.03 49.00 88.89
N GLU A 19 -85.24 49.56 89.02
CA GLU A 19 -85.63 50.39 90.18
C GLU A 19 -85.80 49.58 91.48
N ASP A 20 -86.24 48.33 91.38
CA ASP A 20 -86.45 47.43 92.54
C ASP A 20 -85.12 46.93 93.09
N ILE A 21 -84.10 46.76 92.23
CA ILE A 21 -82.74 46.39 92.64
C ILE A 21 -82.07 47.56 93.36
N ARG A 22 -82.28 48.80 92.90
CA ARG A 22 -81.69 49.99 93.53
C ARG A 22 -82.26 50.22 94.93
N THR A 23 -83.57 50.07 95.12
CA THR A 23 -84.21 50.17 96.44
C THR A 23 -83.85 49.02 97.38
N ALA A 24 -83.72 47.80 96.86
CA ALA A 24 -83.28 46.66 97.67
C ALA A 24 -81.79 46.75 98.08
N LEU A 25 -80.96 47.46 97.32
CA LEU A 25 -79.53 47.63 97.61
C LEU A 25 -79.22 48.83 98.52
N GLU A 26 -80.20 49.64 98.91
CA GLU A 26 -80.05 50.69 99.93
C GLU A 26 -80.03 50.10 101.36
N ASP A 27 -80.62 48.92 101.58
CA ASP A 27 -80.57 48.22 102.87
C ASP A 27 -79.25 47.42 103.04
N PRO A 28 -78.44 47.72 104.08
CA PRO A 28 -77.15 47.06 104.28
C PRO A 28 -77.26 45.55 104.55
N GLY A 29 -78.38 45.08 105.12
CA GLY A 29 -78.62 43.65 105.34
C GLY A 29 -78.77 42.86 104.04
N THR A 30 -79.43 43.46 103.05
CA THR A 30 -79.62 42.86 101.72
C THR A 30 -78.33 42.89 100.89
N ARG A 31 -77.46 43.90 101.08
CA ARG A 31 -76.14 43.98 100.43
C ARG A 31 -75.19 42.85 100.85
N ASP A 32 -75.16 42.52 102.14
CA ASP A 32 -74.32 41.44 102.65
C ASP A 32 -74.91 40.05 102.31
N TRP A 33 -76.24 39.93 102.20
CA TRP A 33 -76.87 38.70 101.70
C TRP A 33 -76.54 38.44 100.22
N VAL A 34 -76.62 39.47 99.38
CA VAL A 34 -76.26 39.41 97.96
C VAL A 34 -74.78 39.08 97.78
N ARG A 35 -73.89 39.68 98.57
CA ARG A 35 -72.45 39.35 98.50
C ARG A 35 -72.17 37.89 98.89
N LYS A 36 -72.94 37.34 99.84
CA LYS A 36 -72.71 35.99 100.38
C LYS A 36 -73.34 34.87 99.54
N HIS A 37 -74.44 35.14 98.82
CA HIS A 37 -75.19 34.11 98.08
C HIS A 37 -75.29 34.36 96.57
N LEU A 38 -74.80 35.50 96.07
CA LEU A 38 -74.79 35.87 94.66
C LEU A 38 -73.35 35.94 94.10
N GLY A 39 -72.50 34.98 94.50
CA GLY A 39 -71.14 34.78 93.96
C GLY A 39 -71.04 33.59 93.01
N ASP A 40 -69.98 33.55 92.21
CA ASP A 40 -69.73 32.54 91.17
C ASP A 40 -69.69 31.10 91.72
N ASP A 41 -69.30 30.91 92.98
CA ASP A 41 -69.25 29.59 93.64
C ASP A 41 -70.63 29.03 94.06
N THR A 42 -71.65 29.89 94.15
CA THR A 42 -72.99 29.52 94.66
C THR A 42 -74.07 29.44 93.58
N LEU A 43 -73.74 29.83 92.34
CA LEU A 43 -74.70 29.89 91.25
C LEU A 43 -74.19 29.06 90.07
N LEU A 44 -74.98 28.08 89.65
CA LEU A 44 -74.61 27.21 88.52
C LEU A 44 -74.34 28.00 87.23
N SER A 45 -73.26 27.64 86.54
CA SER A 45 -72.93 28.13 85.20
C SER A 45 -73.96 27.66 84.16
N ARG A 46 -74.07 28.37 83.03
CA ARG A 46 -74.99 28.03 81.93
C ARG A 46 -74.73 26.60 81.40
N GLU A 47 -73.47 26.19 81.31
CA GLU A 47 -73.09 24.84 80.89
C GLU A 47 -73.46 23.80 81.95
N GLU A 48 -73.28 24.12 83.23
CA GLU A 48 -73.64 23.24 84.35
C GLU A 48 -75.15 23.06 84.49
N LEU A 49 -75.95 24.08 84.22
CA LEU A 49 -77.41 23.97 84.21
C LEU A 49 -77.89 23.10 83.04
N THR A 50 -77.26 23.22 81.86
CA THR A 50 -77.57 22.30 80.74
C THR A 50 -77.11 20.86 81.02
N LEU A 51 -76.02 20.66 81.76
CA LEU A 51 -75.57 19.35 82.19
C LEU A 51 -76.50 18.76 83.25
N TYR A 52 -76.95 19.56 84.23
CA TYR A 52 -77.94 19.14 85.22
C TYR A 52 -79.27 18.74 84.58
N SER A 53 -79.81 19.54 83.66
CA SER A 53 -81.05 19.18 82.96
C SER A 53 -80.89 17.94 82.07
N LYS A 54 -79.70 17.70 81.51
CA LYS A 54 -79.40 16.47 80.76
C LYS A 54 -79.29 15.24 81.67
N ILE A 55 -78.73 15.38 82.87
CA ILE A 55 -78.58 14.29 83.85
C ILE A 55 -79.93 13.95 84.53
N GLU A 56 -80.78 14.95 84.75
CA GLU A 56 -82.16 14.77 85.23
C GLU A 56 -83.04 14.09 84.18
N ALA A 57 -82.96 14.52 82.91
CA ALA A 57 -83.68 13.89 81.80
C ALA A 57 -83.19 12.47 81.49
N SER A 58 -81.94 12.12 81.85
CA SER A 58 -81.37 10.78 81.64
C SER A 58 -81.58 9.83 82.83
N ALA A 59 -82.36 10.19 83.85
CA ALA A 59 -82.55 9.42 85.10
C ALA A 59 -81.21 8.97 85.75
N GLY A 60 -80.10 9.67 85.47
CA GLY A 60 -78.76 9.32 85.92
C GLY A 60 -78.46 9.78 87.34
N LEU A 61 -79.29 10.67 87.89
CA LEU A 61 -79.09 11.23 89.22
C LEU A 61 -79.37 10.19 90.33
N ASP A 62 -80.37 9.32 90.16
CA ASP A 62 -80.59 8.20 91.10
C ASP A 62 -79.48 7.13 91.01
N ALA A 63 -78.90 6.92 89.83
CA ALA A 63 -77.76 6.01 89.65
C ALA A 63 -76.44 6.55 90.23
N ILE A 64 -76.29 7.88 90.36
CA ILE A 64 -75.10 8.51 90.94
C ILE A 64 -75.27 8.73 92.45
N VAL A 65 -76.49 9.02 92.92
CA VAL A 65 -76.80 9.22 94.36
C VAL A 65 -76.96 7.88 95.10
N GLN A 66 -77.42 6.81 94.43
CA GLN A 66 -77.44 5.45 95.00
C GLN A 66 -76.21 4.59 94.59
N GLY A 67 -75.45 4.99 93.58
CA GLY A 67 -74.28 4.27 93.07
C GLY A 67 -72.92 4.82 93.51
N SER A 68 -72.85 5.47 94.67
CA SER A 68 -71.58 5.85 95.29
C SER A 68 -70.90 4.63 95.94
N GLU A 69 -70.40 3.72 95.11
CA GLU A 69 -69.26 2.85 95.47
C GLU A 69 -68.00 3.35 94.72
N PHE A 70 -67.46 4.48 95.16
CA PHE A 70 -66.06 4.84 94.92
C PHE A 70 -65.12 3.96 95.77
N SER A 71 -65.27 2.63 95.67
CA SER A 71 -64.37 1.62 96.24
C SER A 71 -64.05 0.57 95.18
N GLY A 72 -63.40 1.03 94.11
CA GLY A 72 -62.97 0.19 92.99
C GLY A 72 -61.52 0.40 92.57
N THR A 73 -60.70 1.12 93.34
CA THR A 73 -59.27 0.85 93.34
C THR A 73 -59.09 -0.51 94.00
N ARG A 74 -59.11 -1.58 93.19
CA ARG A 74 -58.56 -2.86 93.57
C ARG A 74 -57.15 -2.58 94.12
N PRO A 75 -56.83 -2.94 95.38
CA PRO A 75 -55.45 -2.84 95.83
C PRO A 75 -54.63 -3.73 94.90
N VAL A 76 -53.65 -3.13 94.23
CA VAL A 76 -52.80 -3.85 93.29
C VAL A 76 -52.25 -5.08 94.02
N LEU A 77 -52.61 -6.26 93.54
CA LEU A 77 -52.16 -7.51 94.14
C LEU A 77 -50.65 -7.61 93.93
N ASP A 78 -49.89 -7.87 94.99
CA ASP A 78 -48.42 -7.99 94.91
C ASP A 78 -47.99 -9.04 93.86
N ASP A 79 -48.80 -10.08 93.66
CA ASP A 79 -48.63 -11.09 92.60
C ASP A 79 -48.81 -10.55 91.18
N GLU A 80 -49.67 -9.55 90.95
CA GLU A 80 -49.82 -8.90 89.64
C GLU A 80 -48.63 -7.99 89.32
N ILE A 81 -48.08 -7.28 90.32
CA ILE A 81 -46.83 -6.53 90.17
C ILE A 81 -45.66 -7.49 89.93
N LYS A 82 -45.61 -8.61 90.64
CA LYS A 82 -44.56 -9.62 90.49
C LYS A 82 -44.59 -10.30 89.12
N THR A 83 -45.76 -10.69 88.63
CA THR A 83 -45.90 -11.24 87.27
C THR A 83 -45.62 -10.20 86.18
N ALA A 84 -46.03 -8.94 86.36
CA ALA A 84 -45.71 -7.86 85.43
C ALA A 84 -44.21 -7.54 85.41
N THR A 85 -43.54 -7.56 86.56
CA THR A 85 -42.07 -7.35 86.66
C THR A 85 -41.29 -8.54 86.12
N GLU A 86 -41.74 -9.79 86.36
CA GLU A 86 -41.16 -10.98 85.75
C GLU A 86 -41.32 -10.98 84.21
N SER A 87 -42.49 -10.58 83.71
CA SER A 87 -42.75 -10.40 82.26
C SER A 87 -41.90 -9.28 81.66
N LEU A 88 -41.80 -8.13 82.35
CA LEU A 88 -40.95 -7.02 81.93
C LEU A 88 -39.47 -7.42 81.91
N LYS A 89 -39.02 -8.17 82.93
CA LYS A 89 -37.65 -8.67 83.01
C LYS A 89 -37.36 -9.72 81.93
N ALA A 90 -38.30 -10.60 81.64
CA ALA A 90 -38.21 -11.55 80.53
C ALA A 90 -38.16 -10.82 79.17
N SER A 91 -38.98 -9.79 78.97
CA SER A 91 -38.99 -8.95 77.77
C SER A 91 -37.71 -8.12 77.64
N THR A 92 -37.19 -7.59 78.75
CA THR A 92 -35.91 -6.85 78.79
C THR A 92 -34.75 -7.78 78.43
N SER A 93 -34.71 -8.99 79.02
CA SER A 93 -33.68 -9.99 78.70
C SER A 93 -33.77 -10.48 77.24
N ALA A 94 -34.98 -10.66 76.70
CA ALA A 94 -35.17 -11.00 75.29
C ALA A 94 -34.72 -9.86 74.35
N THR A 95 -34.99 -8.60 74.74
CA THR A 95 -34.56 -7.42 73.99
C THR A 95 -33.04 -7.25 74.05
N GLU A 96 -32.41 -7.46 75.21
CA GLU A 96 -30.95 -7.45 75.36
C GLU A 96 -30.30 -8.52 74.47
N SER A 97 -30.80 -9.76 74.52
CA SER A 97 -30.34 -10.85 73.66
C SER A 97 -30.49 -10.52 72.16
N GLN A 98 -31.63 -9.94 71.75
CA GLN A 98 -31.80 -9.46 70.38
C GLN A 98 -30.82 -8.34 70.03
N THR A 99 -30.57 -7.38 70.92
CA THR A 99 -29.62 -6.29 70.65
C THR A 99 -28.19 -6.81 70.55
N GLU A 100 -27.81 -7.82 71.33
CA GLU A 100 -26.50 -8.47 71.24
C GLU A 100 -26.35 -9.25 69.94
N ALA A 101 -27.38 -10.01 69.53
CA ALA A 101 -27.41 -10.69 68.24
C ALA A 101 -27.30 -9.72 67.07
N LEU A 102 -28.05 -8.60 67.09
CA LEU A 102 -27.96 -7.55 66.08
C LEU A 102 -26.59 -6.86 66.08
N ARG A 103 -25.98 -6.63 67.25
CA ARG A 103 -24.60 -6.09 67.33
C ARG A 103 -23.59 -7.05 66.72
N LEU A 104 -23.72 -8.36 66.95
CA LEU A 104 -22.88 -9.38 66.33
C LEU A 104 -23.06 -9.40 64.80
N GLN A 105 -24.30 -9.42 64.31
CA GLN A 105 -24.61 -9.35 62.88
C GLN A 105 -24.07 -8.07 62.23
N CYS A 106 -24.24 -6.92 62.87
CA CYS A 106 -23.69 -5.65 62.39
C CYS A 106 -22.16 -5.65 62.33
N ARG A 107 -21.47 -6.30 63.29
CA ARG A 107 -20.01 -6.44 63.26
C ARG A 107 -19.56 -7.35 62.11
N GLU A 108 -20.26 -8.46 61.92
CA GLU A 108 -19.99 -9.42 60.85
C GLU A 108 -20.21 -8.79 59.47
N LEU A 109 -21.35 -8.11 59.26
CA LEU A 109 -21.64 -7.38 58.02
C LEU A 109 -20.58 -6.31 57.74
N LYS A 110 -20.13 -5.56 58.76
CA LYS A 110 -19.02 -4.61 58.59
C LYS A 110 -17.69 -5.29 58.28
N SER A 111 -17.46 -6.52 58.73
CA SER A 111 -16.28 -7.29 58.33
C SER A 111 -16.38 -7.70 56.86
N GLN A 112 -17.52 -8.28 56.46
CA GLN A 112 -17.76 -8.72 55.09
C GLN A 112 -17.73 -7.57 54.07
N ILE A 113 -18.26 -6.39 54.41
CA ILE A 113 -18.16 -5.21 53.55
C ILE A 113 -16.69 -4.81 53.36
N ARG A 114 -15.88 -4.80 54.42
CA ARG A 114 -14.44 -4.47 54.32
C ARG A 114 -13.67 -5.50 53.51
N GLU A 115 -13.98 -6.78 53.68
CA GLU A 115 -13.38 -7.85 52.87
C GLU A 115 -13.79 -7.73 51.40
N ALA A 116 -15.06 -7.45 51.10
CA ALA A 116 -15.54 -7.22 49.75
C ALA A 116 -14.87 -6.00 49.09
N GLU A 117 -14.77 -4.88 49.81
CA GLU A 117 -14.05 -3.68 49.36
C GLU A 117 -12.57 -3.99 49.09
N GLN A 118 -11.92 -4.78 49.94
CA GLN A 118 -10.52 -5.17 49.75
C GLN A 118 -10.35 -6.06 48.51
N VAL A 119 -11.23 -7.04 48.31
CA VAL A 119 -11.24 -7.90 47.12
C VAL A 119 -11.50 -7.09 45.86
N GLU A 120 -12.47 -6.18 45.87
CA GLU A 120 -12.77 -5.28 44.74
C GLU A 120 -11.58 -4.36 44.44
N GLN A 121 -10.93 -3.81 45.47
CA GLN A 121 -9.75 -2.98 45.29
C GLN A 121 -8.56 -3.79 44.74
N GLN A 122 -8.41 -5.05 45.14
CA GLN A 122 -7.38 -5.93 44.59
C GLN A 122 -7.69 -6.33 43.14
N CYS A 123 -8.95 -6.62 42.83
CA CYS A 123 -9.41 -6.97 41.49
C CYS A 123 -9.31 -5.79 40.51
N SER A 124 -9.64 -4.57 40.94
CA SER A 124 -9.44 -3.35 40.14
C SER A 124 -7.97 -3.02 39.92
N LYS A 125 -7.10 -3.25 40.92
CA LYS A 125 -5.63 -3.13 40.76
C LYS A 125 -5.05 -4.17 39.80
N SER A 126 -5.53 -5.42 39.83
CA SER A 126 -5.06 -6.44 38.88
C SER A 126 -5.59 -6.17 37.46
N ALA A 127 -6.87 -5.80 37.32
CA ALA A 127 -7.47 -5.44 36.04
C ALA A 127 -6.78 -4.22 35.41
N SER A 128 -6.50 -3.17 36.19
CA SER A 128 -5.76 -2.00 35.69
C SER A 128 -4.33 -2.36 35.27
N ARG A 129 -3.60 -3.18 36.04
CA ARG A 129 -2.28 -3.68 35.66
C ARG A 129 -2.30 -4.46 34.35
N LEU A 130 -3.25 -5.38 34.20
CA LEU A 130 -3.43 -6.15 32.96
C LEU A 130 -3.75 -5.23 31.78
N SER A 131 -4.68 -4.28 31.95
CA SER A 131 -5.01 -3.31 30.90
C SER A 131 -3.80 -2.47 30.51
N THR A 132 -3.01 -1.97 31.46
CA THR A 132 -1.80 -1.19 31.16
C THR A 132 -0.73 -2.03 30.47
N GLY A 133 -0.58 -3.30 30.84
CA GLY A 133 0.33 -4.25 30.19
C GLY A 133 -0.07 -4.47 28.73
N HIS A 134 -1.35 -4.80 28.48
CA HIS A 134 -1.84 -4.98 27.11
C HIS A 134 -1.76 -3.72 26.25
N THR A 135 -1.97 -2.53 26.81
CA THR A 135 -1.78 -1.28 26.04
C THR A 135 -0.31 -1.04 25.70
N ALA A 136 0.62 -1.37 26.62
CA ALA A 136 2.05 -1.24 26.36
C ALA A 136 2.53 -2.26 25.32
N GLU A 137 2.07 -3.52 25.42
CA GLU A 137 2.34 -4.57 24.42
C GLU A 137 1.80 -4.16 23.04
N ARG A 138 0.57 -3.64 22.96
CA ARG A 138 0.01 -3.12 21.70
C ARG A 138 0.84 -2.00 21.11
N GLN A 139 1.23 -1.02 21.91
CA GLN A 139 2.11 0.06 21.47
C GLN A 139 3.45 -0.47 20.98
N GLN A 140 4.03 -1.45 21.67
CA GLN A 140 5.28 -2.08 21.25
C GLN A 140 5.12 -2.85 19.92
N THR A 141 4.01 -3.56 19.73
CA THR A 141 3.74 -4.23 18.45
C THR A 141 3.48 -3.24 17.33
N ASP A 142 2.78 -2.13 17.61
CA ASP A 142 2.50 -1.08 16.62
C ASP A 142 3.81 -0.40 16.18
N LEU A 143 4.71 -0.08 17.11
CA LEU A 143 6.04 0.45 16.79
C LEU A 143 6.88 -0.54 15.97
N ALA A 144 6.86 -1.82 16.33
CA ALA A 144 7.59 -2.84 15.57
C ALA A 144 7.03 -3.03 14.14
N ILE A 145 5.70 -2.85 13.96
CA ILE A 145 5.06 -2.86 12.64
C ILE A 145 5.49 -1.61 11.85
N GLU A 146 5.46 -0.42 12.45
CA GLU A 146 5.90 0.83 11.80
C GLU A 146 7.37 0.76 11.38
N ASP A 147 8.26 0.25 12.24
CA ASP A 147 9.67 0.04 11.93
C ASP A 147 9.86 -0.93 10.75
N LEU A 148 9.09 -2.03 10.71
CA LEU A 148 9.15 -3.00 9.61
C LEU A 148 8.62 -2.43 8.30
N ILE A 149 7.55 -1.62 8.35
CA ILE A 149 7.02 -0.90 7.18
C ILE A 149 8.08 0.08 6.66
N HIS A 150 8.72 0.83 7.55
CA HIS A 150 9.75 1.78 7.17
C HIS A 150 10.97 1.11 6.52
N ASP A 151 11.47 0.02 7.12
CA ASP A 151 12.57 -0.79 6.55
C ASP A 151 12.18 -1.40 5.19
N PHE A 152 10.93 -1.85 5.04
CA PHE A 152 10.42 -2.35 3.76
C PHE A 152 10.36 -1.24 2.70
N GLU A 153 9.84 -0.06 3.03
CA GLU A 153 9.79 1.09 2.12
C GLU A 153 11.18 1.58 1.72
N GLU A 154 12.13 1.62 2.65
CA GLU A 154 13.52 1.98 2.36
C GLU A 154 14.14 0.97 1.38
N LYS A 155 13.95 -0.33 1.62
CA LYS A 155 14.43 -1.40 0.73
C LYS A 155 13.77 -1.35 -0.64
N LEU A 156 12.46 -1.11 -0.72
CA LEU A 156 11.73 -0.99 -1.97
C LEU A 156 12.22 0.22 -2.78
N GLN A 157 12.39 1.38 -2.13
CA GLN A 157 12.92 2.57 -2.78
C GLN A 157 14.38 2.40 -3.22
N ALA A 158 15.21 1.75 -2.40
CA ALA A 158 16.58 1.43 -2.76
C ALA A 158 16.64 0.53 -4.00
N ALA A 159 15.83 -0.55 -4.01
CA ALA A 159 15.72 -1.46 -5.15
C ALA A 159 15.24 -0.75 -6.43
N GLN A 160 14.25 0.14 -6.31
CA GLN A 160 13.74 0.93 -7.44
C GLN A 160 14.78 1.94 -7.96
N LYS A 161 15.56 2.56 -7.08
CA LYS A 161 16.68 3.44 -7.47
C LYS A 161 17.77 2.63 -8.18
N THR A 162 18.17 1.47 -7.65
CA THR A 162 19.17 0.61 -8.29
C THR A 162 18.72 0.13 -9.66
N LEU A 163 17.42 -0.19 -9.80
CA LEU A 163 16.85 -0.58 -11.09
C LEU A 163 16.89 0.58 -12.10
N SER A 164 16.61 1.81 -11.65
CA SER A 164 16.65 3.01 -12.51
C SER A 164 18.06 3.34 -12.97
N THR A 165 19.06 3.22 -12.08
CA THR A 165 20.47 3.39 -12.46
C THR A 165 20.94 2.28 -13.40
N ASP A 166 20.55 1.04 -13.13
CA ASP A 166 20.86 -0.11 -13.97
C ASP A 166 20.22 0.01 -15.36
N GLN A 167 19.01 0.55 -15.47
CA GLN A 167 18.34 0.82 -16.74
C GLN A 167 19.12 1.84 -17.57
N ASN A 168 19.56 2.95 -16.96
CA ASN A 168 20.38 3.95 -17.66
C ASN A 168 21.73 3.38 -18.11
N ASN A 169 22.38 2.59 -17.24
CA ASN A 169 23.63 1.90 -17.57
C ASN A 169 23.42 0.90 -18.72
N LEU A 170 22.33 0.14 -18.70
CA LEU A 170 21.98 -0.81 -19.76
C LEU A 170 21.76 -0.09 -21.09
N ILE A 171 20.98 0.98 -21.12
CA ILE A 171 20.75 1.79 -22.33
C ILE A 171 22.08 2.33 -22.89
N SER A 172 22.97 2.83 -22.02
CA SER A 172 24.28 3.30 -22.47
C SER A 172 25.15 2.17 -23.03
N THR A 173 25.09 0.99 -22.42
CA THR A 173 25.86 -0.20 -22.85
C THR A 173 25.31 -0.75 -24.17
N THR A 174 23.99 -0.88 -24.31
CA THR A 174 23.36 -1.34 -25.56
C THR A 174 23.62 -0.36 -26.70
N SER A 175 23.54 0.95 -26.43
CA SER A 175 23.87 1.98 -27.44
C SER A 175 25.33 1.93 -27.86
N SER A 176 26.25 1.73 -26.91
CA SER A 176 27.68 1.57 -27.22
C SER A 176 27.94 0.32 -28.05
N LEU A 177 27.33 -0.83 -27.68
CA LEU A 177 27.50 -2.07 -28.43
C LEU A 177 26.92 -1.95 -29.84
N LEU A 178 25.72 -1.38 -29.99
CA LEU A 178 25.10 -1.21 -31.30
C LEU A 178 25.95 -0.32 -32.21
N ARG A 179 26.56 0.72 -31.64
CA ARG A 179 27.51 1.57 -32.36
C ARG A 179 28.79 0.81 -32.77
N GLU A 180 29.29 -0.08 -31.92
CA GLU A 180 30.42 -0.95 -32.25
C GLU A 180 30.07 -1.90 -33.39
N HIS A 181 28.89 -2.55 -33.32
CA HIS A 181 28.35 -3.40 -34.38
C HIS A 181 28.23 -2.65 -35.71
N ASP A 182 27.72 -1.41 -35.71
CA ASP A 182 27.62 -0.57 -36.91
C ASP A 182 29.00 -0.26 -37.52
N VAL A 183 30.03 -0.07 -36.68
CA VAL A 183 31.41 0.15 -37.15
C VAL A 183 31.97 -1.11 -37.79
N VAL A 184 31.74 -2.27 -37.17
CA VAL A 184 32.15 -3.57 -37.73
C VAL A 184 31.47 -3.81 -39.08
N LEU A 185 30.14 -3.63 -39.15
CA LEU A 185 29.38 -3.78 -40.39
C LEU A 185 29.86 -2.84 -41.50
N ARG A 186 30.15 -1.58 -41.18
CA ARG A 186 30.70 -0.61 -42.16
C ARG A 186 32.09 -1.03 -42.65
N ASN A 187 32.92 -1.57 -41.77
CA ASN A 187 34.23 -2.08 -42.15
C ASN A 187 34.10 -3.31 -43.06
N MET A 188 33.14 -4.20 -42.78
CA MET A 188 32.84 -5.37 -43.62
C MET A 188 32.31 -4.96 -44.99
N GLU A 189 31.41 -3.97 -45.07
CA GLU A 189 30.92 -3.41 -46.34
C GLU A 189 32.08 -2.86 -47.17
N LYS A 190 33.01 -2.14 -46.55
CA LYS A 190 34.21 -1.62 -47.21
C LYS A 190 35.12 -2.74 -47.72
N VAL A 191 35.28 -3.82 -46.97
CA VAL A 191 36.05 -5.00 -47.40
C VAL A 191 35.35 -5.68 -48.59
N ALA A 192 34.05 -5.90 -48.51
CA ALA A 192 33.25 -6.52 -49.58
C ALA A 192 33.23 -5.69 -50.88
N ALA A 193 33.19 -4.36 -50.78
CA ALA A 193 33.26 -3.46 -51.93
C ALA A 193 34.59 -3.57 -52.69
N ASN A 194 35.69 -3.90 -52.00
CA ASN A 194 37.00 -4.07 -52.61
C ASN A 194 37.18 -5.46 -53.27
N SER A 195 36.24 -6.39 -53.08
CA SER A 195 36.33 -7.77 -53.59
C SER A 195 35.68 -7.96 -54.97
N GLN A 196 35.13 -6.90 -55.59
CA GLN A 196 34.59 -6.93 -56.96
C GLN A 196 35.74 -6.96 -57.99
N SER A 197 36.19 -8.15 -58.38
CA SER A 197 37.29 -8.30 -59.38
C SER A 197 37.15 -9.48 -60.35
N VAL A 198 36.16 -10.37 -60.14
CA VAL A 198 36.01 -11.58 -60.97
C VAL A 198 35.59 -11.25 -62.41
N GLU A 199 34.75 -10.23 -62.62
CA GLU A 199 34.29 -9.84 -63.95
C GLU A 199 35.39 -9.17 -64.79
N GLU A 200 36.24 -8.37 -64.14
CA GLU A 200 37.41 -7.72 -64.77
C GLU A 200 38.44 -8.74 -65.27
N SER A 201 38.65 -9.83 -64.54
CA SER A 201 39.54 -10.93 -64.93
C SER A 201 39.10 -11.61 -66.24
N SER A 202 37.79 -11.81 -66.42
CA SER A 202 37.24 -12.43 -67.64
C SER A 202 37.41 -11.54 -68.88
N LEU A 203 37.26 -10.22 -68.72
CA LEU A 203 37.48 -9.23 -69.77
C LEU A 203 38.97 -9.13 -70.11
N LEU A 204 39.85 -9.22 -69.10
CA LEU A 204 41.29 -9.23 -69.30
C LEU A 204 41.78 -10.47 -70.07
N LYS A 205 41.26 -11.66 -69.75
CA LYS A 205 41.55 -12.90 -70.52
C LYS A 205 41.18 -12.77 -72.00
N LYS A 206 39.99 -12.22 -72.29
CA LYS A 206 39.55 -11.95 -73.67
C LYS A 206 40.48 -10.96 -74.38
N ARG A 207 40.79 -9.84 -73.72
CA ARG A 207 41.71 -8.83 -74.26
C ARG A 207 43.11 -9.38 -74.55
N VAL A 208 43.65 -10.24 -73.67
CA VAL A 208 44.93 -10.91 -73.89
C VAL A 208 44.88 -11.82 -75.10
N SER A 209 43.78 -12.57 -75.29
CA SER A 209 43.56 -13.39 -76.48
C SER A 209 43.55 -12.55 -77.76
N ASP A 210 42.80 -11.44 -77.77
CA ASP A 210 42.68 -10.55 -78.93
C ASP A 210 44.03 -9.90 -79.28
N LEU A 211 44.78 -9.44 -78.27
CA LEU A 211 46.10 -8.85 -78.46
C LEU A 211 47.13 -9.87 -78.95
N CYS A 212 47.08 -11.13 -78.49
CA CYS A 212 47.97 -12.18 -78.98
C CYS A 212 47.65 -12.54 -80.44
N ALA A 213 46.38 -12.60 -80.83
CA ALA A 213 45.98 -12.81 -82.22
C ALA A 213 46.45 -11.66 -83.13
N LEU A 214 46.37 -10.42 -82.64
CA LEU A 214 46.88 -9.25 -83.35
C LEU A 214 48.41 -9.30 -83.52
N LEU A 215 49.13 -9.69 -82.45
CA LEU A 215 50.58 -9.86 -82.48
C LEU A 215 51.01 -10.95 -83.48
N ALA A 216 50.33 -12.10 -83.48
CA ALA A 216 50.56 -13.17 -84.44
C ALA A 216 50.41 -12.68 -85.89
N ARG A 217 49.37 -11.88 -86.16
CA ARG A 217 49.14 -11.29 -87.48
C ARG A 217 50.26 -10.34 -87.89
N TYR A 218 50.72 -9.48 -86.99
CA TYR A 218 51.83 -8.56 -87.29
C TYR A 218 53.16 -9.29 -87.51
N ILE A 219 53.44 -10.35 -86.76
CA ILE A 219 54.63 -11.19 -86.98
C ILE A 219 54.56 -11.88 -88.34
N ALA A 220 53.39 -12.44 -88.70
CA ALA A 220 53.19 -13.06 -90.01
C ALA A 220 53.34 -12.05 -91.16
N GLU A 221 52.79 -10.85 -91.00
CA GLU A 221 52.91 -9.75 -91.96
C GLU A 221 54.36 -9.28 -92.09
N GLU A 222 55.10 -9.13 -90.98
CA GLU A 222 56.52 -8.76 -91.01
C GLU A 222 57.37 -9.81 -91.74
N ILE A 223 57.20 -11.09 -91.42
CA ILE A 223 57.94 -12.18 -92.07
C ILE A 223 57.59 -12.24 -93.55
N SER A 224 56.31 -12.07 -93.90
CA SER A 224 55.85 -12.07 -95.30
C SER A 224 56.45 -10.91 -96.08
N CYS A 225 56.40 -9.68 -95.55
CA CYS A 225 57.02 -8.52 -96.21
C CYS A 225 58.54 -8.64 -96.33
N ARG A 226 59.21 -9.27 -95.36
CA ARG A 226 60.65 -9.56 -95.44
C ARG A 226 60.97 -10.59 -96.52
N LEU A 227 60.12 -11.61 -96.68
CA LEU A 227 60.23 -12.62 -97.73
C LEU A 227 59.99 -12.00 -99.11
N ASP A 228 58.93 -11.22 -99.27
CA ASP A 228 58.62 -10.48 -100.50
C ASP A 228 59.80 -9.57 -100.90
N ARG A 229 60.38 -8.85 -99.95
CA ARG A 229 61.53 -7.98 -100.21
C ARG A 229 62.73 -8.78 -100.74
N VAL A 230 63.10 -9.87 -100.07
CA VAL A 230 64.23 -10.71 -100.50
C VAL A 230 63.95 -11.35 -101.86
N PHE A 231 62.72 -11.84 -102.09
CA PHE A 231 62.32 -12.39 -103.38
C PHE A 231 62.47 -11.35 -104.50
N LEU A 232 61.94 -10.14 -104.31
CA LEU A 232 62.08 -9.06 -105.29
C LEU A 232 63.53 -8.64 -105.52
N GLU A 233 64.34 -8.51 -104.46
CA GLU A 233 65.78 -8.22 -104.56
C GLU A 233 66.54 -9.31 -105.36
N THR A 234 66.18 -10.59 -105.17
CA THR A 234 66.78 -11.70 -105.94
C THR A 234 66.32 -11.73 -107.40
N VAL A 235 65.06 -11.38 -107.67
CA VAL A 235 64.53 -11.26 -109.03
C VAL A 235 65.15 -10.09 -109.78
N GLU A 236 65.35 -8.95 -109.12
CA GLU A 236 66.03 -7.78 -109.70
C GLU A 236 67.50 -8.08 -109.98
N SER A 237 68.21 -8.70 -109.01
CA SER A 237 69.61 -9.11 -109.18
C SER A 237 69.80 -10.15 -110.29
N ALA A 238 68.83 -11.04 -110.51
CA ALA A 238 68.86 -12.04 -111.59
C ALA A 238 68.55 -11.46 -112.98
N LYS A 239 67.83 -10.34 -113.05
CA LYS A 239 67.57 -9.61 -114.31
C LYS A 239 68.77 -8.75 -114.75
N ASP A 240 69.57 -8.29 -113.79
CA ASP A 240 70.79 -7.52 -114.07
C ASP A 240 71.96 -8.39 -114.57
N SER A 241 71.90 -9.71 -114.36
CA SER A 241 72.79 -10.68 -115.03
C SER A 241 72.22 -11.05 -116.40
N GLU A 242 72.87 -10.63 -117.50
CA GLU A 242 72.47 -10.89 -118.90
C GLU A 242 72.56 -12.38 -119.33
N ASP A 243 71.86 -13.29 -118.65
CA ASP A 243 71.74 -14.70 -119.05
C ASP A 243 70.24 -15.08 -119.12
N ASP A 244 69.63 -14.87 -120.29
CA ASP A 244 68.25 -15.25 -120.64
C ASP A 244 68.15 -16.78 -120.83
N ASP A 245 68.57 -17.53 -119.82
CA ASP A 245 68.54 -18.99 -119.85
C ASP A 245 67.12 -19.46 -119.44
N PRO A 246 66.36 -20.17 -120.29
CA PRO A 246 64.95 -20.53 -120.03
C PRO A 246 64.75 -21.40 -118.77
N HIS A 247 65.82 -22.02 -118.29
CA HIS A 247 65.86 -22.81 -117.07
C HIS A 247 65.86 -21.94 -115.79
N VAL A 248 66.20 -20.65 -115.86
CA VAL A 248 66.09 -19.69 -114.74
C VAL A 248 64.63 -19.29 -114.51
N LEU A 249 63.84 -19.19 -115.59
CA LEU A 249 62.43 -18.81 -115.54
C LEU A 249 61.56 -19.93 -114.92
N GLU A 250 61.80 -21.18 -115.31
CA GLU A 250 61.12 -22.36 -114.71
C GLU A 250 61.46 -22.53 -113.23
N LYS A 251 62.72 -22.26 -112.84
CA LYS A 251 63.13 -22.21 -111.42
C LYS A 251 62.45 -21.09 -110.66
N LEU A 252 62.27 -19.93 -111.28
CA LEU A 252 61.59 -18.80 -110.64
C LEU A 252 60.10 -19.09 -110.41
N GLU A 253 59.43 -19.74 -111.36
CA GLU A 253 58.04 -20.20 -111.19
C GLU A 253 57.92 -21.28 -110.10
N SER A 254 58.88 -22.20 -110.00
CA SER A 254 58.94 -23.19 -108.91
C SER A 254 59.12 -22.52 -107.55
N VAL A 255 60.01 -21.53 -107.45
CA VAL A 255 60.25 -20.77 -106.21
C VAL A 255 59.04 -19.91 -105.83
N ASP A 256 58.37 -19.30 -106.80
CA ASP A 256 57.13 -18.55 -106.57
C ASP A 256 56.01 -19.48 -106.03
N ALA A 257 55.86 -20.68 -106.59
CA ALA A 257 54.90 -21.67 -106.09
C ALA A 257 55.22 -22.14 -104.65
N GLU A 258 56.50 -22.34 -104.33
CA GLU A 258 56.95 -22.69 -102.98
C GLU A 258 56.73 -21.55 -101.98
N ILE A 259 57.01 -20.29 -102.36
CA ILE A 259 56.76 -19.10 -101.53
C ILE A 259 55.26 -18.92 -101.27
N ASN A 260 54.43 -19.10 -102.29
CA ASN A 260 52.97 -19.03 -102.15
C ASN A 260 52.41 -20.13 -101.23
N SER A 261 53.05 -21.31 -101.18
CA SER A 261 52.73 -22.35 -100.21
C SER A 261 53.22 -22.03 -98.79
N LEU A 262 54.26 -21.21 -98.64
CA LEU A 262 54.88 -20.89 -97.36
C LEU A 262 54.10 -19.82 -96.55
N TYR A 263 53.40 -18.88 -97.21
CA TYR A 263 52.58 -17.86 -96.53
C TYR A 263 51.55 -18.40 -95.52
N PRO A 264 50.71 -19.40 -95.84
CA PRO A 264 49.78 -19.96 -94.86
C PRO A 264 50.51 -20.65 -93.70
N GLU A 265 51.67 -21.27 -93.96
CA GLU A 265 52.50 -21.88 -92.92
C GLU A 265 53.12 -20.83 -91.99
N ILE A 266 53.63 -19.71 -92.53
CA ILE A 266 54.13 -18.56 -91.75
C ILE A 266 53.03 -18.02 -90.83
N SER A 267 51.80 -17.91 -91.32
CA SER A 267 50.66 -17.47 -90.51
C SER A 267 50.38 -18.41 -89.33
N ILE A 268 50.36 -19.72 -89.59
CA ILE A 268 50.13 -20.74 -88.55
C ILE A 268 51.29 -20.77 -87.55
N LEU A 269 52.53 -20.73 -88.00
CA LEU A 269 53.72 -20.74 -87.14
C LEU A 269 53.82 -19.46 -86.30
N SER A 270 53.42 -18.31 -86.85
CA SER A 270 53.37 -17.04 -86.11
C SER A 270 52.30 -17.06 -85.02
N ASP A 271 51.12 -17.64 -85.29
CA ASP A 271 50.08 -17.87 -84.28
C ASP A 271 50.55 -18.86 -83.20
N MET A 272 51.17 -19.98 -83.58
CA MET A 272 51.73 -20.93 -82.62
C MET A 272 52.83 -20.30 -81.74
N ALA A 273 53.74 -19.53 -82.33
CA ALA A 273 54.81 -18.86 -81.60
C ALA A 273 54.27 -17.79 -80.65
N ALA A 274 53.33 -16.95 -81.10
CA ALA A 274 52.69 -15.95 -80.26
C ALA A 274 51.90 -16.58 -79.09
N ARG A 275 51.21 -17.70 -79.36
CA ARG A 275 50.49 -18.45 -78.32
C ARG A 275 51.42 -19.06 -77.29
N GLN A 276 52.53 -19.64 -77.73
CA GLN A 276 53.48 -20.31 -76.84
C GLN A 276 54.28 -19.29 -76.00
N GLN A 277 54.74 -18.19 -76.60
CA GLN A 277 55.60 -17.22 -75.92
C GLN A 277 54.83 -16.23 -75.03
N PHE A 278 53.61 -15.85 -75.41
CA PHE A 278 52.87 -14.78 -74.73
C PHE A 278 51.54 -15.26 -74.18
N HIS A 279 50.70 -15.88 -74.99
CA HIS A 279 49.32 -16.21 -74.58
C HIS A 279 49.27 -17.18 -73.39
N SER A 280 49.93 -18.34 -73.50
CA SER A 280 49.94 -19.37 -72.46
C SER A 280 50.54 -18.90 -71.13
N PRO A 281 51.72 -18.25 -71.09
CA PRO A 281 52.28 -17.77 -69.82
C PRO A 281 51.46 -16.63 -69.20
N ILE A 282 50.89 -15.71 -70.00
CA ILE A 282 50.05 -14.64 -69.47
C ILE A 282 48.75 -15.22 -68.90
N LEU A 283 48.11 -16.17 -69.58
CA LEU A 283 46.91 -16.83 -69.06
C LEU A 283 47.18 -17.59 -67.76
N ARG A 284 48.29 -18.32 -67.69
CA ARG A 284 48.66 -19.05 -66.46
C ARG A 284 48.85 -18.11 -65.28
N VAL A 285 49.56 -17.00 -65.45
CA VAL A 285 49.74 -15.99 -64.38
C VAL A 285 48.40 -15.36 -63.98
N LEU A 286 47.51 -15.13 -64.94
CA LEU A 286 46.19 -14.57 -64.69
C LEU A 286 45.27 -15.59 -63.96
N GLU A 287 45.38 -16.87 -64.27
CA GLU A 287 44.71 -17.96 -63.55
C GLU A 287 45.25 -18.12 -62.13
N GLU A 288 46.57 -18.15 -61.94
CA GLU A 288 47.19 -18.18 -60.60
C GLU A 288 46.78 -16.96 -59.75
N TRP A 289 46.68 -15.78 -60.36
CA TRP A 289 46.20 -14.58 -59.71
C TRP A 289 44.70 -14.68 -59.35
N GLN A 290 43.90 -15.24 -60.25
CA GLN A 290 42.47 -15.47 -60.01
C GLN A 290 42.25 -16.48 -58.89
N GLU A 291 42.97 -17.60 -58.86
CA GLU A 291 42.90 -18.60 -57.78
C GLU A 291 43.31 -17.99 -56.45
N ARG A 292 44.39 -17.21 -56.42
CA ARG A 292 44.83 -16.50 -55.20
C ARG A 292 43.82 -15.46 -54.72
N SER A 293 43.19 -14.75 -55.65
CA SER A 293 42.11 -13.80 -55.36
C SER A 293 40.88 -14.52 -54.81
N GLN A 294 40.47 -15.64 -55.40
CA GLN A 294 39.35 -16.46 -54.94
C GLN A 294 39.58 -17.01 -53.54
N LEU A 295 40.77 -17.54 -53.24
CA LEU A 295 41.15 -17.97 -51.89
C LEU A 295 41.06 -16.82 -50.89
N GLY A 296 41.54 -15.62 -51.26
CA GLY A 296 41.40 -14.43 -50.43
C GLY A 296 39.94 -14.01 -50.19
N VAL A 297 39.06 -14.15 -51.20
CA VAL A 297 37.63 -13.89 -51.07
C VAL A 297 36.95 -14.94 -50.16
N GLU A 298 37.35 -16.20 -50.26
CA GLU A 298 36.84 -17.27 -49.38
C GLU A 298 37.22 -17.02 -47.93
N GLU A 299 38.48 -16.67 -47.65
CA GLU A 299 38.93 -16.28 -46.30
C GLU A 299 38.19 -15.04 -45.79
N GLN A 300 37.99 -14.03 -46.65
CA GLN A 300 37.20 -12.84 -46.31
C GLN A 300 35.74 -13.18 -46.01
N LEU A 301 35.12 -14.08 -46.79
CA LEU A 301 33.75 -14.53 -46.57
C LEU A 301 33.63 -15.31 -45.26
N GLN A 302 34.61 -16.16 -44.94
CA GLN A 302 34.66 -16.88 -43.67
C GLN A 302 34.81 -15.91 -42.49
N HIS A 303 35.66 -14.88 -42.63
CA HIS A 303 35.78 -13.82 -41.63
C HIS A 303 34.48 -13.02 -41.46
N VAL A 304 33.78 -12.72 -42.56
CA VAL A 304 32.45 -12.08 -42.54
C VAL A 304 31.43 -12.95 -41.82
N LEU A 305 31.43 -14.26 -42.05
CA LEU A 305 30.53 -15.19 -41.38
C LEU A 305 30.82 -15.26 -39.87
N GLU A 306 32.09 -15.40 -39.48
CA GLU A 306 32.50 -15.46 -38.08
C GLU A 306 32.14 -14.18 -37.32
N THR A 307 32.38 -13.02 -37.94
CA THR A 307 31.98 -11.73 -37.37
C THR A 307 30.46 -11.64 -37.21
N ILE A 308 29.64 -12.02 -38.20
CA ILE A 308 28.16 -12.04 -38.05
C ILE A 308 27.71 -12.95 -36.89
N ILE A 309 28.34 -14.12 -36.73
CA ILE A 309 28.05 -15.01 -35.60
C ILE A 309 28.35 -14.30 -34.28
N GLN A 310 29.52 -13.68 -34.14
CA GLN A 310 29.89 -12.92 -32.93
C GLN A 310 28.92 -11.75 -32.67
N LEU A 311 28.51 -11.01 -33.71
CA LEU A 311 27.53 -9.91 -33.58
C LEU A 311 26.18 -10.43 -33.06
N THR A 312 25.77 -11.61 -33.55
CA THR A 312 24.50 -12.26 -33.18
C THR A 312 24.54 -12.78 -31.74
N GLU A 313 25.59 -13.52 -31.36
CA GLU A 313 25.79 -14.00 -29.98
C GLU A 313 25.82 -12.84 -28.97
N SER A 314 26.49 -11.75 -29.33
CA SER A 314 26.55 -10.54 -28.50
C SER A 314 25.17 -9.89 -28.35
N THR A 315 24.39 -9.83 -29.42
CA THR A 315 23.01 -9.31 -29.42
C THR A 315 22.08 -10.20 -28.59
N ASP A 316 22.22 -11.52 -28.68
CA ASP A 316 21.45 -12.48 -27.89
C ASP A 316 21.76 -12.34 -26.39
N SER A 317 23.04 -12.20 -26.03
CA SER A 317 23.45 -11.97 -24.64
C SER A 317 22.85 -10.69 -24.05
N ILE A 318 22.82 -9.59 -24.80
CA ILE A 318 22.17 -8.35 -24.36
C ILE A 318 20.66 -8.53 -24.24
N THR A 319 20.04 -9.24 -25.18
CA THR A 319 18.60 -9.50 -25.16
C THR A 319 18.20 -10.32 -23.94
N GLU A 320 18.99 -11.32 -23.54
CA GLU A 320 18.77 -12.11 -22.32
C GLU A 320 18.90 -11.23 -21.06
N LYS A 321 19.93 -10.38 -20.99
CA LYS A 321 20.10 -9.41 -19.90
C LYS A 321 18.93 -8.43 -19.81
N LEU A 322 18.37 -8.01 -20.94
CA LEU A 322 17.20 -7.14 -20.99
C LEU A 322 15.94 -7.86 -20.49
N LYS A 323 15.72 -9.11 -20.92
CA LYS A 323 14.58 -9.94 -20.49
C LYS A 323 14.59 -10.20 -18.98
N THR A 324 15.73 -10.60 -18.42
CA THR A 324 15.88 -10.85 -16.98
C THR A 324 15.64 -9.58 -16.17
N ARG A 325 16.13 -8.42 -16.65
CA ARG A 325 15.89 -7.11 -16.04
C ARG A 325 14.41 -6.70 -16.11
N GLN A 326 13.76 -6.89 -17.25
CA GLN A 326 12.33 -6.62 -17.41
C GLN A 326 11.49 -7.49 -16.46
N ALA A 327 11.84 -8.77 -16.30
CA ALA A 327 11.18 -9.65 -15.34
C ALA A 327 11.36 -9.15 -13.90
N HIS A 328 12.57 -8.70 -13.53
CA HIS A 328 12.84 -8.11 -12.22
C HIS A 328 12.04 -6.81 -11.98
N GLN A 329 11.98 -5.92 -12.97
CA GLN A 329 11.15 -4.71 -12.91
C GLN A 329 9.67 -5.04 -12.74
N SER A 330 9.16 -6.01 -13.51
CA SER A 330 7.77 -6.45 -13.40
C SER A 330 7.46 -7.01 -12.01
N ALA A 331 8.36 -7.83 -11.45
CA ALA A 331 8.22 -8.37 -10.10
C ALA A 331 8.24 -7.26 -9.03
N LEU A 332 9.17 -6.30 -9.11
CA LEU A 332 9.22 -5.17 -8.19
C LEU A 332 7.97 -4.28 -8.30
N ASN A 333 7.48 -4.02 -9.51
CA ASN A 333 6.26 -3.25 -9.71
C ASN A 333 5.03 -3.99 -9.15
N SER A 334 4.97 -5.31 -9.32
CA SER A 334 3.89 -6.12 -8.72
C SER A 334 3.94 -6.10 -7.20
N LEU A 335 5.14 -6.16 -6.60
CA LEU A 335 5.33 -6.04 -5.16
C LEU A 335 4.94 -4.64 -4.66
N ALA A 336 5.29 -3.60 -5.41
CA ALA A 336 4.91 -2.23 -5.09
C ALA A 336 3.39 -2.02 -5.19
N SER A 337 2.72 -2.62 -6.18
CA SER A 337 1.25 -2.54 -6.28
C SER A 337 0.55 -3.32 -5.18
N THR A 338 1.00 -4.54 -4.86
CA THR A 338 0.44 -5.30 -3.73
C THR A 338 0.66 -4.56 -2.42
N TYR A 339 1.81 -3.93 -2.23
CA TYR A 339 2.06 -3.09 -1.07
C TYR A 339 1.11 -1.88 -1.01
N GLN A 340 0.84 -1.21 -2.13
CA GLN A 340 -0.12 -0.09 -2.16
C GLN A 340 -1.56 -0.53 -1.88
N ASP A 341 -1.94 -1.71 -2.33
CA ASP A 341 -3.27 -2.28 -2.10
C ASP A 341 -3.45 -2.77 -0.65
N GLU A 342 -2.40 -3.35 -0.06
CA GLU A 342 -2.39 -3.86 1.31
C GLU A 342 -2.14 -2.76 2.34
N SER A 343 -1.42 -1.69 1.98
CA SER A 343 -1.19 -0.55 2.85
C SER A 343 -2.55 0.05 3.19
N PRO A 344 -3.01 -0.08 4.44
CA PRO A 344 -4.26 0.54 4.83
C PRO A 344 -4.01 2.03 4.71
N GLN A 345 -4.64 2.66 3.71
CA GLN A 345 -4.77 4.11 3.67
C GLN A 345 -5.17 4.54 5.07
N ALA A 346 -4.23 5.18 5.78
CA ALA A 346 -4.42 5.62 7.15
C ALA A 346 -5.80 6.30 7.21
N PRO A 347 -6.70 5.92 8.13
CA PRO A 347 -8.00 6.55 8.22
C PRO A 347 -7.75 8.04 8.42
N LYS A 348 -7.99 8.82 7.35
CA LYS A 348 -7.92 10.27 7.37
C LYS A 348 -8.89 10.74 8.44
N SER A 349 -8.32 10.99 9.62
CA SER A 349 -8.82 11.84 10.68
C SER A 349 -10.35 11.82 10.87
N LYS A 350 -10.81 11.08 11.86
CA LYS A 350 -12.03 11.39 12.63
C LYS A 350 -11.92 12.73 13.39
N ALA A 351 -11.26 13.74 12.82
CA ALA A 351 -11.06 15.07 13.41
C ALA A 351 -12.20 16.04 13.10
N ARG A 352 -13.27 15.61 12.41
CA ARG A 352 -14.40 16.49 12.06
C ARG A 352 -15.61 16.38 12.98
N GLU A 353 -15.64 15.43 13.92
CA GLU A 353 -16.84 15.16 14.73
C GLU A 353 -16.76 15.70 16.18
N GLN A 354 -15.62 16.23 16.61
CA GLN A 354 -15.50 16.94 17.91
C GLN A 354 -15.67 18.46 17.81
N ALA A 355 -15.83 19.02 16.60
CA ALA A 355 -16.04 20.46 16.42
C ALA A 355 -17.52 20.89 16.50
N ILE A 356 -18.48 19.96 16.61
CA ILE A 356 -19.92 20.28 16.60
C ILE A 356 -20.54 20.34 18.02
N ILE A 357 -19.81 19.95 19.08
CA ILE A 357 -20.34 19.98 20.47
C ILE A 357 -19.90 21.24 21.25
N LYS A 358 -19.35 22.25 20.58
CA LYS A 358 -19.11 23.57 21.18
C LYS A 358 -19.56 24.69 20.24
N ILE A 359 -20.88 24.89 20.15
CA ILE A 359 -21.49 26.20 19.89
C ILE A 359 -22.63 26.36 20.88
#